data_AF-A0AAI9SWS7-F1
#
_entry.id   AF-A0AAI9SWS7-F1
#
_cell.length_a   1.000
_cell.length_b   1.000
_cell.length_c   1.000
_cell.angle_alpha   90.00
_cell.angle_beta   90.00
_cell.angle_gamma   90.00
#
_symmetry.space_group_name_H-M   'P 1'
#
loop_
_entity.id
_entity.type
_entity.pdbx_description
1 polymer ?
#
loop_
_entity_poly.entity_id
_entity_poly.type
_entity_poly.pdbx_seq_one_letter_code
_entity_poly.pdbx_strand_id
1 'polypeptide(L)'
;MATPKQQRLIDDTVRNHVKYYDVVFSSYLKIRQEILLLNTTILKELKQQEEEDFPSVVFQETAFKLHQLLLDLQKSELLYKAHIEELVNVLQIQKVLKPDILTSVNSQLESIIKQNEELEKRIKDIKNVEQPILEKITTLVNSCNTNLAVPTARLLHPDVISGLGKDEDKKEKESTQIDYRLLVFDTRDLQKRFLDLTADKLKNTDIDEYLKINSKIFDRFKNDDSRVIYKLPRSSLHELDSTTTLDKYDGLISKTIEQIQTLQKEGESIKSSWNKNASKITKMDAILKEDENDVEMSQ
;
A
#
# COMPACT_ATOMS: atom_id res chain seq x y z
N MET A 1 -40.26 43.59 -7.47
CA MET A 1 -39.48 42.37 -7.74
C MET A 1 -39.57 42.08 -9.23
N ALA A 2 -38.44 41.92 -9.92
CA ALA A 2 -38.43 41.60 -11.35
C ALA A 2 -38.96 40.17 -11.57
N THR A 3 -39.77 39.98 -12.60
CA THR A 3 -40.25 38.63 -12.96
C THR A 3 -39.11 37.78 -13.53
N PRO A 4 -39.17 36.44 -13.43
CA PRO A 4 -38.12 35.56 -13.96
C PRO A 4 -37.81 35.76 -15.46
N LYS A 5 -38.81 36.18 -16.25
CA LYS A 5 -38.63 36.54 -17.67
C LYS A 5 -37.83 37.83 -17.84
N GLN A 6 -38.13 38.85 -17.03
CA GLN A 6 -37.38 40.12 -17.04
C GLN A 6 -35.94 39.91 -16.59
N GLN A 7 -35.71 39.04 -15.61
CA GLN A 7 -34.37 38.76 -15.13
C GLN A 7 -33.51 38.05 -16.19
N ARG A 8 -34.05 37.05 -16.90
CA ARG A 8 -33.35 36.45 -18.05
C ARG A 8 -33.03 37.46 -19.15
N LEU A 9 -33.97 38.36 -19.44
CA LEU A 9 -33.77 39.38 -20.47
C LEU A 9 -32.71 40.42 -20.06
N ILE A 10 -32.61 40.70 -18.76
CA ILE A 10 -31.53 41.52 -18.19
C ILE A 10 -30.20 40.77 -18.28
N ASP A 11 -30.14 39.51 -17.88
CA ASP A 11 -28.91 38.71 -17.92
C ASP A 11 -28.40 38.54 -19.36
N ASP A 12 -29.30 38.32 -20.33
CA ASP A 12 -28.97 38.22 -21.74
C ASP A 12 -28.51 39.57 -22.33
N THR A 13 -29.15 40.67 -21.96
CA THR A 13 -28.73 42.01 -22.42
C THR A 13 -27.38 42.42 -21.81
N VAL A 14 -27.15 42.15 -20.52
CA VAL A 14 -25.86 42.40 -19.86
C VAL A 14 -24.77 41.53 -20.48
N ARG A 15 -25.02 40.24 -20.69
CA ARG A 15 -24.05 39.32 -21.32
C ARG A 15 -23.72 39.73 -22.75
N ASN A 16 -24.73 40.14 -23.53
CA ASN A 16 -24.51 40.63 -24.89
C ASN A 16 -23.78 41.96 -24.90
N HIS A 17 -24.09 42.87 -23.97
CA HIS A 17 -23.38 44.13 -23.82
C HIS A 17 -21.91 43.84 -23.52
N VAL A 18 -21.58 43.04 -22.50
CA VAL A 18 -20.19 42.69 -22.18
C VAL A 18 -19.46 42.03 -23.37
N LYS A 19 -20.16 41.23 -24.19
CA LYS A 19 -19.56 40.51 -25.31
C LYS A 19 -19.39 41.33 -26.59
N TYR A 20 -20.27 42.30 -26.84
CA TYR A 20 -20.34 43.05 -28.10
C TYR A 20 -20.23 44.57 -27.91
N TYR A 21 -19.87 45.04 -26.71
CA TYR A 21 -19.68 46.46 -26.45
C TYR A 21 -18.39 46.96 -27.11
N ASP A 22 -18.55 47.52 -28.30
CA ASP A 22 -17.51 48.22 -29.02
C ASP A 22 -17.80 49.73 -29.03
N VAL A 23 -17.08 50.44 -28.14
CA VAL A 23 -17.21 51.89 -27.99
C VAL A 23 -16.74 52.64 -29.23
N VAL A 24 -15.68 52.14 -29.88
CA VAL A 24 -15.08 52.80 -31.04
C VAL A 24 -16.06 52.72 -32.22
N PHE A 25 -16.61 51.54 -32.49
CA PHE A 25 -17.62 51.34 -33.51
C PHE A 25 -18.91 52.13 -33.23
N SER A 26 -19.36 52.16 -31.97
CA SER A 26 -20.53 52.95 -31.56
C SER A 26 -20.33 54.45 -31.79
N SER A 27 -19.14 54.97 -31.47
CA SER A 27 -18.79 56.38 -31.70
C SER A 27 -18.78 56.74 -33.19
N TYR A 28 -18.26 55.84 -34.04
CA TYR A 28 -18.24 56.02 -35.49
C TYR A 28 -19.66 56.04 -36.08
N LEU A 29 -20.53 55.13 -35.63
CA LEU A 29 -21.93 55.11 -36.03
C LEU A 29 -22.67 56.38 -35.62
N LYS A 30 -22.38 56.90 -34.43
CA LYS A 30 -22.96 58.16 -33.94
C LYS A 30 -22.59 59.34 -34.85
N ILE A 31 -21.32 59.46 -35.23
CA ILE A 31 -20.86 60.51 -36.17
C ILE A 31 -21.56 60.35 -37.52
N ARG A 32 -21.71 59.12 -38.02
CA ARG A 32 -22.43 58.86 -39.28
C ARG A 32 -23.91 59.31 -39.20
N GLN A 33 -24.56 59.07 -38.07
CA GLN A 33 -25.93 59.53 -37.82
C GLN A 33 -26.00 61.06 -37.76
N GLU A 34 -25.04 61.72 -37.10
CA GLU A 34 -24.96 63.18 -36.99
C GLU A 34 -24.72 63.84 -38.37
N ILE A 35 -23.88 63.25 -39.21
CA ILE A 35 -23.68 63.68 -40.61
C ILE A 35 -24.98 63.56 -41.41
N LEU A 36 -25.70 62.44 -41.28
CA LEU A 36 -26.97 62.25 -41.97
C LEU A 36 -28.01 63.28 -41.52
N LEU A 37 -28.11 63.53 -40.22
CA LEU A 37 -29.01 64.55 -39.68
C LEU A 37 -28.64 65.94 -40.22
N LEU A 38 -27.36 66.31 -40.20
CA LEU A 38 -26.90 67.60 -40.73
C LEU A 38 -27.23 67.75 -42.22
N ASN A 39 -27.02 66.70 -43.03
CA ASN A 39 -27.37 66.71 -44.44
C ASN A 39 -28.88 66.92 -44.65
N THR A 40 -29.72 66.23 -43.87
CA THR A 40 -31.17 66.44 -43.95
C THR A 40 -31.60 67.85 -43.54
N THR A 41 -30.87 68.50 -42.62
CA THR A 41 -31.12 69.88 -42.23
C THR A 41 -30.70 70.85 -43.34
N ILE A 42 -29.51 70.68 -43.92
CA ILE A 42 -29.05 71.47 -45.07
C ILE A 42 -30.04 71.37 -46.24
N LEU A 43 -30.52 70.17 -46.56
CA LEU A 43 -31.52 69.97 -47.62
C LEU A 43 -32.86 70.64 -47.34
N LYS A 44 -33.25 70.81 -46.06
CA LYS A 44 -34.46 71.55 -45.69
C LYS A 44 -34.24 73.05 -45.78
N GLU A 45 -33.10 73.55 -45.31
CA GLU A 45 -32.72 74.96 -45.38
C GLU A 45 -32.66 75.43 -46.84
N LEU A 46 -32.05 74.63 -47.73
CA LEU A 46 -31.97 74.94 -49.16
C LEU A 46 -33.35 74.99 -49.82
N LYS A 47 -34.25 74.07 -49.48
CA LYS A 47 -35.63 74.05 -50.01
C LYS A 47 -36.49 75.23 -49.52
N GLN A 48 -36.30 75.64 -48.26
CA GLN A 48 -37.01 76.79 -47.69
C GLN A 48 -36.51 78.11 -48.30
N GLN A 49 -35.22 78.21 -48.63
CA GLN A 49 -34.65 79.39 -49.29
C GLN A 49 -35.02 79.51 -50.77
N GLU A 50 -35.25 78.39 -51.47
CA GLU A 50 -35.77 78.39 -52.86
C GLU A 50 -37.19 78.97 -52.97
N GLU A 51 -37.98 78.97 -51.88
CA GLU A 51 -39.33 79.56 -51.84
C GLU A 51 -39.34 81.07 -51.55
N GLU A 52 -38.24 81.65 -51.04
CA GLU A 52 -38.16 83.05 -50.58
C GLU A 52 -37.28 83.97 -51.46
N ASP A 53 -36.84 83.54 -52.66
CA ASP A 53 -36.05 84.35 -53.62
C ASP A 53 -34.74 84.97 -53.04
N PHE A 54 -34.17 84.37 -52.00
CA PHE A 54 -32.86 84.76 -51.44
C PHE A 54 -31.71 83.91 -52.01
N PRO A 55 -30.47 84.45 -52.09
CA PRO A 55 -29.32 83.65 -52.52
C PRO A 55 -29.13 82.45 -51.61
N SER A 56 -28.94 81.27 -52.23
CA SER A 56 -28.74 79.97 -51.57
C SER A 56 -27.49 79.99 -50.68
N VAL A 57 -27.66 80.33 -49.40
CA VAL A 57 -26.58 80.44 -48.42
C VAL A 57 -27.00 79.68 -47.17
N VAL A 58 -26.33 78.55 -46.94
CA VAL A 58 -26.46 77.74 -45.72
C VAL A 58 -26.16 78.61 -44.50
N PHE A 59 -26.94 78.47 -43.43
CA PHE A 59 -26.75 79.24 -42.20
C PHE A 59 -25.34 79.04 -41.64
N GLN A 60 -24.76 80.11 -41.06
CA GLN A 60 -23.40 80.10 -40.52
C GLN A 60 -23.20 79.05 -39.41
N GLU A 61 -24.24 78.78 -38.62
CA GLU A 61 -24.23 77.73 -37.59
C GLU A 61 -24.12 76.32 -38.19
N THR A 62 -24.82 76.06 -39.29
CA THR A 62 -24.79 74.80 -40.04
C THR A 62 -23.42 74.59 -40.71
N ALA A 63 -22.82 75.67 -41.23
CA ALA A 63 -21.45 75.65 -41.77
C ALA A 63 -20.38 75.40 -40.69
N PHE A 64 -20.51 76.00 -39.50
CA PHE A 64 -19.61 75.75 -38.37
C PHE A 64 -19.72 74.29 -37.90
N LYS A 65 -20.94 73.77 -37.78
CA LYS A 65 -21.20 72.38 -37.39
C LYS A 65 -20.66 71.38 -38.41
N LEU A 66 -20.70 71.72 -39.70
CA LEU A 66 -20.08 70.94 -40.76
C LEU A 66 -18.55 70.86 -40.59
N HIS A 67 -17.90 71.98 -40.25
CA HIS A 67 -16.46 72.00 -40.02
C HIS A 67 -16.07 71.19 -38.76
N GLN A 68 -16.85 71.29 -37.70
CA GLN A 68 -16.67 70.48 -36.49
C GLN A 68 -16.79 68.98 -36.79
N LEU A 69 -17.86 68.56 -37.49
CA LEU A 69 -18.06 67.16 -37.87
C LEU A 69 -16.96 66.64 -38.79
N LEU A 70 -16.36 67.48 -39.62
CA LEU A 70 -15.24 67.09 -40.48
C LEU A 70 -14.00 66.74 -39.66
N LEU A 71 -13.67 67.53 -38.64
CA LEU A 71 -12.57 67.23 -37.72
C LEU A 71 -12.85 65.96 -36.89
N ASP A 72 -14.07 65.83 -36.38
CA ASP A 72 -14.48 64.65 -35.60
C ASP A 72 -14.48 63.37 -36.46
N LEU A 73 -14.85 63.48 -37.74
CA LEU A 73 -14.80 62.38 -38.70
C LEU A 73 -13.36 61.92 -38.95
N GLN A 74 -12.43 62.85 -39.22
CA GLN A 74 -11.02 62.53 -39.43
C GLN A 74 -10.40 61.84 -38.21
N LYS A 75 -10.74 62.32 -37.01
CA LYS A 75 -10.32 61.69 -35.75
C LYS A 75 -10.90 60.28 -35.60
N SER A 76 -12.19 60.12 -35.86
CA SER A 76 -12.87 58.82 -35.75
C SER A 76 -12.36 57.82 -36.78
N GLU A 77 -12.06 58.26 -38.00
CA GLU A 77 -11.49 57.42 -39.06
C GLU A 77 -10.13 56.85 -38.65
N LEU A 78 -9.24 57.69 -38.10
CA LEU A 78 -7.93 57.25 -37.63
C LEU A 78 -8.06 56.24 -36.47
N LEU A 79 -8.92 56.55 -35.49
CA LEU A 79 -9.18 55.65 -34.35
C LEU A 79 -9.79 54.33 -34.80
N TYR A 80 -10.75 54.36 -35.73
CA TYR A 80 -11.41 53.16 -36.23
C TYR A 80 -10.46 52.30 -37.06
N LYS A 81 -9.59 52.91 -37.86
CA LYS A 81 -8.54 52.19 -38.58
C LYS A 81 -7.55 51.50 -37.63
N ALA A 82 -7.09 52.21 -36.61
CA ALA A 82 -6.22 51.62 -35.57
C ALA A 82 -6.91 50.46 -34.83
N HIS A 83 -8.19 50.61 -34.51
CA HIS A 83 -9.00 49.55 -33.89
C HIS A 83 -9.16 48.32 -34.79
N ILE A 84 -9.39 48.50 -36.10
CA ILE A 84 -9.42 47.38 -37.06
C ILE A 84 -8.05 46.68 -37.11
N GLU A 85 -6.95 47.44 -37.18
CA GLU A 85 -5.60 46.87 -37.18
C GLU A 85 -5.31 46.10 -35.89
N GLU A 86 -5.74 46.61 -34.73
CA GLU A 86 -5.66 45.89 -33.46
C GLU A 86 -6.48 44.59 -33.48
N LEU A 87 -7.73 44.63 -33.96
CA LEU A 87 -8.56 43.42 -34.09
C LEU A 87 -7.92 42.40 -35.03
N VAL A 88 -7.34 42.83 -36.14
CA VAL A 88 -6.61 41.95 -37.08
C VAL A 88 -5.39 41.34 -36.39
N ASN A 89 -4.62 42.12 -35.64
CA ASN A 89 -3.47 41.64 -34.89
C ASN A 89 -3.88 40.64 -33.80
N VAL A 90 -4.95 40.93 -33.05
CA VAL A 90 -5.50 40.01 -32.04
C VAL A 90 -5.97 38.71 -32.68
N LEU A 91 -6.60 38.76 -33.86
CA LEU A 91 -7.00 37.56 -34.60
C LEU A 91 -5.80 36.75 -35.10
N GLN A 92 -4.74 37.41 -35.56
CA GLN A 92 -3.49 36.74 -35.94
C GLN A 92 -2.79 36.11 -34.74
N ILE A 93 -2.68 36.85 -33.63
CA ILE A 93 -2.17 36.33 -32.36
C ILE A 93 -3.00 35.13 -31.90
N GLN A 94 -4.32 35.20 -31.96
CA GLN A 94 -5.16 34.04 -31.63
C GLN A 94 -4.91 32.85 -32.55
N LYS A 95 -4.68 33.05 -33.85
CA LYS A 95 -4.37 31.96 -34.78
C LYS A 95 -3.00 31.33 -34.51
N VAL A 96 -2.02 32.12 -34.08
CA VAL A 96 -0.63 31.67 -33.88
C VAL A 96 -0.36 31.17 -32.46
N LEU A 97 -0.95 31.78 -31.42
CA LEU A 97 -0.76 31.39 -30.01
C LEU A 97 -1.75 30.34 -29.48
N LYS A 98 -3.01 30.31 -29.94
CA LYS A 98 -3.96 29.26 -29.50
C LYS A 98 -3.52 27.83 -29.82
N PRO A 99 -2.82 27.50 -30.94
CA PRO A 99 -2.38 26.14 -31.14
C PRO A 99 -1.43 25.70 -30.03
N ASP A 100 -0.54 26.56 -29.50
CA ASP A 100 0.49 26.15 -28.54
C ASP A 100 -0.05 25.95 -27.10
N ILE A 101 -1.02 26.77 -26.69
CA ILE A 101 -1.70 26.58 -25.40
C ILE A 101 -2.64 25.36 -25.48
N LEU A 102 -3.36 25.16 -26.59
CA LEU A 102 -4.24 24.00 -26.72
C LEU A 102 -3.46 22.70 -26.87
N THR A 103 -2.33 22.69 -27.58
CA THR A 103 -1.46 21.49 -27.67
C THR A 103 -0.82 21.18 -26.33
N SER A 104 -0.37 22.18 -25.56
CA SER A 104 0.19 21.96 -24.22
C SER A 104 -0.88 21.52 -23.21
N VAL A 105 -2.09 22.09 -23.24
CA VAL A 105 -3.21 21.63 -22.41
C VAL A 105 -3.62 20.21 -22.79
N ASN A 106 -3.65 19.88 -24.07
CA ASN A 106 -3.98 18.52 -24.53
C ASN A 106 -2.91 17.52 -24.10
N SER A 107 -1.62 17.85 -24.19
CA SER A 107 -0.54 16.96 -23.75
C SER A 107 -0.53 16.78 -22.22
N GLN A 108 -0.83 17.84 -21.46
CA GLN A 108 -1.03 17.74 -20.01
C GLN A 108 -2.24 16.86 -19.67
N LEU A 109 -3.35 17.02 -20.38
CA LEU A 109 -4.55 16.21 -20.19
C LEU A 109 -4.27 14.73 -20.50
N GLU A 110 -3.55 14.45 -21.58
CA GLU A 110 -3.14 13.10 -21.96
C GLU A 110 -2.19 12.46 -20.93
N SER A 111 -1.28 13.26 -20.35
CA SER A 111 -0.43 12.83 -19.24
C SER A 111 -1.25 12.49 -17.98
N ILE A 112 -2.23 13.31 -17.63
CA ILE A 112 -3.10 13.08 -16.47
C ILE A 112 -3.96 11.83 -16.67
N ILE A 113 -4.48 11.61 -17.88
CA ILE A 113 -5.22 10.39 -18.22
C ILE A 113 -4.34 9.15 -18.01
N LYS A 114 -3.10 9.16 -18.52
CA LYS A 114 -2.17 8.04 -18.33
C LYS A 114 -1.87 7.78 -16.85
N GLN A 115 -1.67 8.84 -16.05
CA GLN A 115 -1.48 8.71 -14.61
C GLN A 115 -2.71 8.12 -13.91
N ASN A 116 -3.91 8.54 -14.29
CA ASN A 116 -5.15 7.97 -13.76
C ASN A 116 -5.30 6.49 -14.12
N GLU A 117 -5.00 6.10 -15.36
CA GLU A 117 -5.02 4.69 -15.77
C GLU A 117 -4.01 3.83 -14.99
N GLU A 118 -2.82 4.37 -14.71
CA GLU A 118 -1.81 3.69 -13.89
C GLU A 118 -2.27 3.56 -12.43
N LEU A 119 -2.86 4.62 -11.87
CA LEU A 119 -3.42 4.58 -10.51
C LEU A 119 -4.59 3.61 -10.41
N GLU A 120 -5.48 3.55 -11.40
CA GLU A 120 -6.56 2.55 -11.44
C GLU A 120 -6.02 1.12 -11.50
N LYS A 121 -4.95 0.88 -12.27
CA LYS A 121 -4.26 -0.42 -12.28
C LYS A 121 -3.69 -0.76 -10.90
N ARG A 122 -2.97 0.18 -10.27
CA ARG A 122 -2.46 -0.01 -8.90
C ARG A 122 -3.58 -0.27 -7.89
N ILE A 123 -4.69 0.45 -7.96
CA ILE A 123 -5.84 0.24 -7.07
C ILE A 123 -6.40 -1.18 -7.27
N LYS A 124 -6.50 -1.65 -8.52
CA LYS A 124 -6.91 -3.03 -8.80
C LYS A 124 -5.91 -4.04 -8.24
N ASP A 125 -4.62 -3.79 -8.36
CA ASP A 125 -3.58 -4.68 -7.83
C ASP A 125 -3.62 -4.74 -6.29
N ILE A 126 -3.74 -3.58 -5.63
CA ILE A 126 -3.92 -3.50 -4.18
C ILE A 126 -5.16 -4.29 -3.75
N LYS A 127 -6.29 -4.12 -4.45
CA LYS A 127 -7.55 -4.80 -4.10
C LYS A 127 -7.51 -6.31 -4.35
N ASN A 128 -6.90 -6.75 -5.45
CA ASN A 128 -6.97 -8.15 -5.88
C ASN A 128 -5.81 -9.01 -5.36
N VAL A 129 -4.67 -8.39 -5.03
CA VAL A 129 -3.46 -9.11 -4.60
C VAL A 129 -3.11 -8.75 -3.17
N GLU A 130 -2.92 -7.47 -2.86
CA GLU A 130 -2.39 -7.06 -1.55
C GLU A 130 -3.42 -7.22 -0.43
N GLN A 131 -4.67 -6.80 -0.65
CA GLN A 131 -5.75 -6.94 0.33
C GLN A 131 -6.00 -8.40 0.74
N PRO A 132 -6.17 -9.38 -0.18
CA PRO A 132 -6.35 -10.76 0.24
C PRO A 132 -5.09 -11.37 0.88
N ILE A 133 -3.88 -10.89 0.55
CA ILE A 133 -2.66 -11.28 1.28
C ILE A 133 -2.71 -10.74 2.70
N LEU A 134 -3.14 -9.48 2.90
CA LEU A 134 -3.26 -8.86 4.21
C LEU A 134 -4.35 -9.52 5.05
N GLU A 135 -5.47 -9.92 4.43
CA GLU A 135 -6.51 -10.75 5.06
C GLU A 135 -5.98 -12.14 5.44
N LYS A 136 -5.15 -12.78 4.59
CA LYS A 136 -4.46 -14.04 4.92
C LYS A 136 -3.47 -13.87 6.08
N ILE A 137 -2.70 -12.78 6.09
CA ILE A 137 -1.75 -12.49 7.18
C ILE A 137 -2.52 -12.20 8.48
N THR A 138 -3.58 -11.41 8.44
CA THR A 138 -4.37 -11.10 9.64
C THR A 138 -5.11 -12.32 10.16
N THR A 139 -5.65 -13.19 9.29
CA THR A 139 -6.22 -14.48 9.71
C THR A 139 -5.15 -15.40 10.29
N LEU A 140 -3.96 -15.47 9.70
CA LEU A 140 -2.84 -16.24 10.24
C LEU A 140 -2.38 -15.71 11.60
N VAL A 141 -2.20 -14.39 11.73
CA VAL A 141 -1.82 -13.72 12.98
C VAL A 141 -2.90 -13.91 14.04
N ASN A 142 -4.18 -13.77 13.68
CA ASN A 142 -5.28 -14.03 14.59
C ASN A 142 -5.31 -15.49 15.01
N SER A 143 -5.11 -16.44 14.09
CA SER A 143 -5.02 -17.87 14.43
C SER A 143 -3.83 -18.17 15.33
N CYS A 144 -2.69 -17.53 15.08
CA CYS A 144 -1.48 -17.65 15.88
C CYS A 144 -1.73 -17.07 17.27
N ASN A 145 -2.28 -15.87 17.37
CA ASN A 145 -2.64 -15.20 18.63
C ASN A 145 -3.70 -15.97 19.40
N THR A 146 -4.71 -16.54 18.75
CA THR A 146 -5.68 -17.41 19.42
C THR A 146 -5.00 -18.67 19.95
N ASN A 147 -4.11 -19.29 19.17
CA ASN A 147 -3.36 -20.47 19.60
C ASN A 147 -2.37 -20.15 20.75
N LEU A 148 -1.78 -18.95 20.73
CA LEU A 148 -0.92 -18.39 21.77
C LEU A 148 -1.68 -18.06 23.06
N ALA A 149 -2.87 -17.50 22.92
CA ALA A 149 -3.70 -17.02 24.02
C ALA A 149 -4.47 -18.13 24.72
N VAL A 150 -4.77 -19.26 24.04
CA VAL A 150 -5.40 -20.40 24.72
C VAL A 150 -4.35 -21.12 25.57
N PRO A 151 -4.50 -21.18 26.91
CA PRO A 151 -3.54 -21.84 27.80
C PRO A 151 -3.37 -23.34 27.51
N THR A 152 -4.32 -23.97 26.81
CA THR A 152 -4.28 -25.38 26.42
C THR A 152 -3.29 -25.69 25.29
N ALA A 153 -2.84 -24.70 24.50
CA ALA A 153 -1.73 -24.90 23.56
C ALA A 153 -0.37 -24.93 24.30
N ARG A 154 -0.26 -24.23 25.44
CA ARG A 154 0.94 -24.21 26.29
C ARG A 154 0.94 -25.30 27.37
N LEU A 155 -0.22 -25.86 27.69
CA LEU A 155 -0.42 -26.97 28.61
C LEU A 155 -1.02 -28.16 27.87
N LEU A 156 -0.17 -28.87 27.12
CA LEU A 156 -0.47 -30.20 26.59
C LEU A 156 -0.51 -31.19 27.77
N HIS A 157 -1.66 -31.28 28.44
CA HIS A 157 -1.93 -32.31 29.43
C HIS A 157 -2.34 -33.61 28.70
N PRO A 158 -1.97 -34.81 29.20
CA PRO A 158 -2.39 -36.10 28.62
C PRO A 158 -3.90 -36.23 28.40
N ASP A 159 -4.68 -35.43 29.13
CA ASP A 159 -6.14 -35.37 29.05
C ASP A 159 -6.64 -34.78 27.71
N VAL A 160 -5.91 -33.84 27.10
CA VAL A 160 -6.26 -33.24 25.80
C VAL A 160 -6.04 -34.24 24.66
N ILE A 161 -4.99 -35.04 24.74
CA ILE A 161 -4.70 -36.11 23.77
C ILE A 161 -5.74 -37.24 23.88
N SER A 162 -6.23 -37.53 25.10
CA SER A 162 -7.27 -38.53 25.31
C SER A 162 -8.67 -38.11 24.79
N GLY A 163 -8.91 -36.80 24.64
CA GLY A 163 -10.15 -36.24 24.10
C GLY A 163 -10.20 -36.13 22.57
N LEU A 164 -9.05 -36.27 21.89
CA LEU A 164 -8.93 -36.13 20.42
C LEU A 164 -9.67 -37.23 19.62
N GLY A 165 -10.09 -38.31 20.27
CA GLY A 165 -10.65 -39.48 19.58
C GLY A 165 -12.13 -39.42 19.21
N LYS A 166 -12.87 -38.33 19.52
CA LYS A 166 -14.34 -38.34 19.37
C LYS A 166 -14.96 -37.39 18.34
N ASP A 167 -14.32 -36.31 17.91
CA ASP A 167 -15.02 -35.29 17.08
C ASP A 167 -14.21 -34.64 15.91
N GLU A 168 -13.02 -35.13 15.55
CA GLU A 168 -12.07 -34.33 14.74
C GLU A 168 -11.69 -34.87 13.34
N ASP A 169 -12.43 -35.82 12.75
CA ASP A 169 -12.19 -36.22 11.34
C ASP A 169 -12.33 -35.05 10.33
N LYS A 170 -12.94 -33.92 10.76
CA LYS A 170 -13.09 -32.69 9.97
C LYS A 170 -11.97 -31.66 10.16
N LYS A 171 -11.23 -31.68 11.28
CA LYS A 171 -10.18 -30.69 11.59
C LYS A 171 -8.76 -31.21 11.31
N GLU A 172 -8.61 -32.53 11.16
CA GLU A 172 -7.36 -33.17 10.77
C GLU A 172 -6.88 -32.83 9.35
N LYS A 173 -7.79 -32.39 8.45
CA LYS A 173 -7.41 -32.04 7.08
C LYS A 173 -6.80 -30.63 6.93
N GLU A 174 -6.91 -29.78 7.95
CA GLU A 174 -6.47 -28.37 7.89
C GLU A 174 -5.25 -28.07 8.78
N SER A 175 -4.84 -28.98 9.65
CA SER A 175 -3.65 -28.80 10.49
C SER A 175 -2.40 -29.38 9.82
N THR A 176 -1.52 -28.52 9.30
CA THR A 176 -0.15 -28.88 8.89
C THR A 176 0.79 -29.16 10.07
N GLN A 177 0.26 -29.23 11.29
CA GLN A 177 1.00 -29.48 12.51
C GLN A 177 0.87 -30.96 12.85
N ILE A 178 1.95 -31.72 12.58
CA ILE A 178 2.32 -33.06 13.07
C ILE A 178 1.12 -33.91 13.56
N ASP A 179 0.79 -34.99 12.84
CA ASP A 179 -0.23 -35.94 13.28
C ASP A 179 0.14 -36.56 14.65
N TYR A 180 -0.49 -36.06 15.71
CA TYR A 180 -0.20 -36.43 17.09
C TYR A 180 -0.71 -37.83 17.45
N ARG A 181 -1.56 -38.45 16.61
CA ARG A 181 -1.93 -39.88 16.76
C ARG A 181 -0.71 -40.78 16.56
N LEU A 182 0.26 -40.34 15.75
CA LEU A 182 1.51 -41.07 15.50
C LEU A 182 2.47 -41.07 16.70
N LEU A 183 2.22 -40.26 17.73
CA LEU A 183 3.04 -40.21 18.95
C LEU A 183 2.57 -41.21 20.02
N VAL A 184 1.43 -41.86 19.80
CA VAL A 184 0.91 -42.93 20.65
C VAL A 184 1.41 -44.25 20.11
N PHE A 185 2.22 -44.95 20.89
CA PHE A 185 2.77 -46.25 20.53
C PHE A 185 2.21 -47.34 21.44
N ASP A 186 1.82 -48.46 20.84
CA ASP A 186 1.55 -49.69 21.59
C ASP A 186 2.89 -50.24 22.10
N THR A 187 2.94 -50.57 23.40
CA THR A 187 4.18 -51.02 24.07
C THR A 187 4.74 -52.29 23.43
N ARG A 188 3.87 -53.19 22.96
CA ARG A 188 4.24 -54.44 22.27
C ARG A 188 4.92 -54.19 20.92
N ASP A 189 4.47 -53.19 20.18
CA ASP A 189 5.04 -52.85 18.87
C ASP A 189 6.36 -52.10 19.03
N LEU A 190 6.46 -51.27 20.07
CA LEU A 190 7.69 -50.60 20.43
C LEU A 190 8.76 -51.63 20.86
N GLN A 191 8.40 -52.60 21.70
CA GLN A 191 9.27 -53.71 22.10
C GLN A 191 9.80 -54.49 20.89
N LYS A 192 8.92 -54.87 19.95
CA LYS A 192 9.32 -55.55 18.71
C LYS A 192 10.32 -54.72 17.90
N ARG A 193 10.05 -53.41 17.71
CA ARG A 193 10.96 -52.52 16.99
C ARG A 193 12.32 -52.37 17.69
N PHE A 194 12.35 -52.30 19.02
CA PHE A 194 13.59 -52.28 19.79
C PHE A 194 14.37 -53.61 19.69
N LEU A 195 13.67 -54.75 19.66
CA LEU A 195 14.29 -56.06 19.45
C LEU A 195 14.86 -56.20 18.03
N ASP A 196 14.17 -55.69 17.02
CA ASP A 196 14.62 -55.72 15.62
C ASP A 196 15.84 -54.81 15.36
N LEU A 197 15.92 -53.66 16.04
CA LEU A 197 17.04 -52.70 15.92
C LEU A 197 18.29 -53.13 16.71
N THR A 198 18.11 -53.91 17.78
CA THR A 198 19.18 -54.28 18.70
C THR A 198 19.44 -55.78 18.60
N ALA A 199 19.98 -56.20 17.45
CA ALA A 199 20.33 -57.59 17.20
C ALA A 199 21.18 -58.15 18.36
N ASP A 200 20.61 -59.16 19.03
CA ASP A 200 21.26 -60.18 19.86
C ASP A 200 21.75 -59.86 21.29
N LYS A 201 21.47 -58.69 21.92
CA LYS A 201 21.96 -58.45 23.31
C LYS A 201 20.99 -57.94 24.37
N LEU A 202 19.75 -57.55 24.06
CA LEU A 202 18.76 -57.27 25.11
C LEU A 202 17.79 -58.44 25.25
N LYS A 203 18.04 -59.30 26.25
CA LYS A 203 17.00 -60.22 26.74
C LYS A 203 15.83 -59.37 27.26
N ASN A 204 14.61 -59.82 26.94
CA ASN A 204 13.27 -59.22 27.11
C ASN A 204 12.88 -58.64 28.49
N THR A 205 13.80 -58.44 29.43
CA THR A 205 13.46 -58.13 30.83
C THR A 205 13.56 -56.65 31.23
N ASP A 206 14.30 -55.79 30.52
CA ASP A 206 14.49 -54.40 30.96
C ASP A 206 13.72 -53.34 30.15
N ILE A 207 13.11 -53.70 29.02
CA ILE A 207 12.44 -52.71 28.15
C ILE A 207 11.16 -52.19 28.81
N ASP A 208 10.38 -53.06 29.46
CA ASP A 208 9.17 -52.65 30.18
C ASP A 208 9.48 -51.80 31.41
N GLU A 209 10.58 -52.09 32.10
CA GLU A 209 11.02 -51.28 33.22
C GLU A 209 11.53 -49.91 32.74
N TYR A 210 12.27 -49.87 31.64
CA TYR A 210 12.74 -48.64 31.01
C TYR A 210 11.58 -47.74 30.54
N LEU A 211 10.55 -48.31 29.91
CA LEU A 211 9.35 -47.57 29.49
C LEU A 211 8.53 -47.06 30.69
N LYS A 212 8.56 -47.78 31.81
CA LYS A 212 7.84 -47.40 33.04
C LYS A 212 8.59 -46.41 33.92
N ILE A 213 9.92 -46.44 33.93
CA ILE A 213 10.81 -45.61 34.76
C ILE A 213 11.21 -44.33 34.03
N ASN A 214 11.39 -44.37 32.70
CA ASN A 214 11.89 -43.24 31.94
C ASN A 214 10.78 -42.22 31.57
N SER A 215 10.29 -41.53 32.60
CA SER A 215 9.34 -40.43 32.49
C SER A 215 9.91 -39.19 31.77
N LYS A 216 11.18 -39.18 31.37
CA LYS A 216 11.77 -38.07 30.61
C LYS A 216 11.44 -38.15 29.12
N ILE A 217 11.27 -39.36 28.59
CA ILE A 217 11.12 -39.60 27.15
C ILE A 217 9.70 -40.10 26.82
N PHE A 218 9.08 -40.87 27.71
CA PHE A 218 7.72 -41.39 27.51
C PHE A 218 6.80 -41.03 28.69
N ASP A 219 5.53 -40.71 28.39
CA ASP A 219 4.46 -40.62 29.39
C ASP A 219 3.52 -41.81 29.29
N ARG A 220 2.97 -42.24 30.44
CA ARG A 220 1.96 -43.30 30.49
C ARG A 220 0.62 -42.77 30.01
N PHE A 221 -0.07 -43.56 29.18
CA PHE A 221 -1.43 -43.24 28.77
C PHE A 221 -2.39 -43.55 29.93
N LYS A 222 -3.07 -42.52 30.47
CA LYS A 222 -3.86 -42.63 31.72
C LYS A 222 -4.95 -43.72 31.69
N ASN A 223 -5.44 -44.08 30.51
CA ASN A 223 -6.57 -44.99 30.34
C ASN A 223 -6.17 -46.38 29.84
N ASP A 224 -4.90 -46.61 29.49
CA ASP A 224 -4.42 -47.88 28.95
C ASP A 224 -2.92 -48.07 29.22
N ASP A 225 -2.59 -48.97 30.15
CA ASP A 225 -1.20 -49.31 30.50
C ASP A 225 -0.44 -49.96 29.33
N SER A 226 -1.14 -50.36 28.26
CA SER A 226 -0.52 -50.93 27.05
C SER A 226 -0.02 -49.88 26.06
N ARG A 227 -0.21 -48.58 26.34
CA ARG A 227 0.16 -47.48 25.43
C ARG A 227 1.05 -46.45 26.11
N VAL A 228 2.03 -45.96 25.35
CA VAL A 228 2.96 -44.90 25.77
C VAL A 228 2.95 -43.73 24.79
N ILE A 229 3.06 -42.53 25.32
CA ILE A 229 3.13 -41.28 24.55
C ILE A 229 4.59 -40.82 24.51
N TYR A 230 5.14 -40.57 23.32
CA TYR A 230 6.47 -39.99 23.19
C TYR A 230 6.46 -38.48 23.53
N LYS A 231 7.35 -38.06 24.43
CA LYS A 231 7.52 -36.65 24.82
C LYS A 231 8.32 -35.92 23.76
N LEU A 232 7.65 -35.06 22.99
CA LEU A 232 8.37 -34.10 22.16
C LEU A 232 9.08 -33.06 23.05
N PRO A 233 10.42 -32.93 22.98
CA PRO A 233 11.13 -31.88 23.69
C PRO A 233 10.69 -30.51 23.16
N ARG A 234 10.38 -29.60 24.07
CA ARG A 234 9.97 -28.23 23.74
C ARG A 234 11.13 -27.48 23.11
N SER A 235 10.88 -26.79 22.00
CA SER A 235 11.75 -25.71 21.53
C SER A 235 11.71 -24.58 22.57
N SER A 236 12.87 -24.14 23.05
CA SER A 236 13.00 -23.01 24.01
C SER A 236 12.93 -21.65 23.33
N LEU A 237 12.34 -21.55 22.14
CA LEU A 237 12.19 -20.28 21.44
C LEU A 237 11.03 -19.51 22.08
N HIS A 238 11.36 -18.41 22.77
CA HIS A 238 10.36 -17.45 23.25
C HIS A 238 9.68 -16.77 22.05
N GLU A 239 8.36 -16.68 22.10
CA GLU A 239 7.55 -15.97 21.11
C GLU A 239 7.81 -14.46 21.21
N LEU A 240 8.32 -13.87 20.13
CA LEU A 240 8.41 -12.42 19.98
C LEU A 240 7.02 -11.88 19.67
N ASP A 241 6.48 -11.09 20.58
CA ASP A 241 5.23 -10.37 20.37
C ASP A 241 5.52 -8.99 19.74
N SER A 242 4.56 -8.43 19.02
CA SER A 242 4.67 -7.13 18.31
C SER A 242 4.86 -5.91 19.24
N THR A 243 4.91 -6.13 20.56
CA THR A 243 5.04 -5.10 21.61
C THR A 243 6.42 -5.10 22.29
N THR A 244 7.39 -5.89 21.83
CA THR A 244 8.74 -5.93 22.40
C THR A 244 9.57 -4.71 21.98
N THR A 245 9.90 -3.84 22.94
CA THR A 245 10.76 -2.67 22.78
C THR A 245 12.23 -3.07 22.56
N LEU A 246 13.03 -2.16 21.98
CA LEU A 246 14.47 -2.36 21.70
C LEU A 246 15.25 -2.83 22.96
N ASP A 247 14.95 -2.24 24.12
CA ASP A 247 15.59 -2.63 25.40
C ASP A 247 15.31 -4.10 25.79
N LYS A 248 14.16 -4.65 25.40
CA LYS A 248 13.84 -6.06 25.62
C LYS A 248 14.64 -6.96 24.66
N TYR A 249 14.96 -6.50 23.44
CA TYR A 249 15.87 -7.20 22.55
C TYR A 249 17.28 -7.26 23.12
N ASP A 250 17.79 -6.15 23.63
CA ASP A 250 19.13 -6.12 24.25
C ASP A 250 19.20 -6.99 25.51
N GLY A 251 18.12 -7.04 26.30
CA GLY A 251 17.99 -7.97 27.41
C GLY A 251 17.95 -9.45 26.98
N LEU A 252 17.25 -9.77 25.88
CA LEU A 252 17.19 -11.12 25.33
C LEU A 252 18.52 -11.56 24.71
N ILE A 253 19.21 -10.66 24.01
CA ILE A 253 20.55 -10.89 23.47
C ILE A 253 21.52 -11.17 24.63
N SER A 254 21.46 -10.38 25.70
CA SER A 254 22.29 -10.61 26.89
C SER A 254 22.01 -11.97 27.52
N LYS A 255 20.74 -12.34 27.69
CA LYS A 255 20.35 -13.63 28.28
C LYS A 255 20.72 -14.83 27.40
N THR A 256 20.61 -14.70 26.08
CA THR A 256 21.02 -15.76 25.14
C THR A 256 22.54 -15.91 25.10
N ILE A 257 23.29 -14.81 25.19
CA ILE A 257 24.75 -14.84 25.35
C ILE A 257 25.13 -15.56 26.66
N GLU A 258 24.45 -15.26 27.77
CA GLU A 258 24.67 -15.98 29.04
C GLU A 258 24.38 -17.49 28.90
N GLN A 259 23.29 -17.87 28.24
CA GLN A 259 22.96 -19.28 27.99
C GLN A 259 24.00 -19.99 27.12
N ILE A 260 24.48 -19.33 26.07
CA ILE A 260 25.56 -19.85 25.22
C ILE A 260 26.83 -20.04 26.05
N GLN A 261 27.17 -19.09 26.92
CA GLN A 261 28.32 -19.21 27.81
C GLN A 261 28.16 -20.34 28.83
N THR A 262 26.96 -20.55 29.38
CA THR A 262 26.70 -21.69 30.28
C THR A 262 26.82 -23.01 29.54
N LEU A 263 26.25 -23.13 28.33
CA LEU A 263 26.35 -24.32 27.51
C LEU A 263 27.80 -24.59 27.07
N GLN A 264 28.58 -23.55 26.78
CA GLN A 264 30.00 -23.68 26.49
C GLN A 264 30.78 -24.19 27.69
N LYS A 265 30.53 -23.66 28.90
CA LYS A 265 31.14 -24.15 30.15
C LYS A 265 30.76 -25.60 30.45
N GLU A 266 29.50 -25.96 30.23
CA GLU A 266 29.05 -27.35 30.35
C GLU A 266 29.73 -28.25 29.31
N GLY A 267 29.86 -27.79 28.06
CA GLY A 267 30.59 -28.48 27.01
C GLY A 267 32.07 -28.69 27.34
N GLU A 268 32.74 -27.68 27.90
CA GLU A 268 34.12 -27.77 28.39
C GLU A 268 34.26 -28.74 29.58
N SER A 269 33.28 -28.73 30.50
CA SER A 269 33.21 -29.68 31.61
C SER A 269 33.04 -31.12 31.13
N ILE A 270 32.14 -31.35 30.17
CA ILE A 270 31.93 -32.65 29.53
C ILE A 270 33.19 -33.06 28.76
N LYS A 271 33.80 -32.17 27.98
CA LYS A 271 35.07 -32.48 27.28
C LYS A 271 36.19 -32.85 28.25
N SER A 272 36.28 -32.17 29.38
CA SER A 272 37.23 -32.48 30.45
C SER A 272 36.94 -33.85 31.08
N SER A 273 35.67 -34.19 31.32
CA SER A 273 35.29 -35.50 31.86
C SER A 273 35.56 -36.64 30.86
N TRP A 274 35.29 -36.41 29.57
CA TRP A 274 35.62 -37.33 28.49
C TRP A 274 37.13 -37.52 28.35
N ASN A 275 37.93 -36.45 28.40
CA ASN A 275 39.39 -36.56 28.37
C ASN A 275 39.95 -37.29 29.60
N LYS A 276 39.38 -37.07 30.79
CA LYS A 276 39.74 -37.81 31.99
C LYS A 276 39.39 -39.30 31.85
N ASN A 277 38.23 -39.62 31.31
CA ASN A 277 37.81 -41.01 31.09
C ASN A 277 38.63 -41.69 30.00
N ALA A 278 38.91 -41.01 28.89
CA ALA A 278 39.83 -41.49 27.86
C ALA A 278 41.24 -41.72 28.43
N SER A 279 41.75 -40.80 29.25
CA SER A 279 43.04 -41.00 29.94
C SER A 279 43.01 -42.20 30.89
N LYS A 280 41.92 -42.41 31.63
CA LYS A 280 41.74 -43.61 32.47
C LYS A 280 41.69 -44.89 31.63
N ILE A 281 40.99 -44.88 30.49
CA ILE A 281 40.96 -46.01 29.56
C ILE A 281 42.37 -46.27 29.00
N THR A 282 43.12 -45.25 28.59
CA THR A 282 44.51 -45.46 28.12
C THR A 282 45.42 -46.01 29.21
N LYS A 283 45.20 -45.64 30.49
CA LYS A 283 45.93 -46.22 31.62
C LYS A 283 45.50 -47.65 31.91
N MET A 284 44.20 -47.98 31.77
CA MET A 284 43.71 -49.35 31.87
C MET A 284 44.21 -50.22 30.72
N ASP A 285 44.25 -49.70 29.49
CA ASP A 285 44.85 -50.38 28.34
C ASP A 285 46.35 -50.58 28.51
N ALA A 286 47.05 -49.64 29.16
CA ALA A 286 48.47 -49.80 29.50
C ALA A 286 48.68 -50.88 30.58
N ILE A 287 47.86 -50.91 31.63
CA ILE A 287 47.91 -51.94 32.67
C ILE A 287 47.53 -53.32 32.11
N LEU A 288 46.50 -53.41 31.27
CA LEU A 288 46.12 -54.66 30.60
C LEU A 288 47.24 -55.18 29.69
N LYS A 289 47.97 -54.28 29.02
CA LYS A 289 49.16 -54.64 28.23
C LYS A 289 50.38 -54.98 29.08
N GLU A 290 50.51 -54.41 30.29
CA GLU A 290 51.55 -54.81 31.25
C GLU A 290 51.22 -56.17 31.89
N ASP A 291 49.96 -56.43 32.25
CA ASP A 291 49.49 -57.73 32.77
C ASP A 291 49.58 -58.84 31.70
N GLU A 292 49.33 -58.56 30.41
CA GLU A 292 49.58 -59.52 29.33
C GLU A 292 51.07 -59.87 29.19
N ASN A 293 51.98 -58.93 29.46
CA ASN A 293 53.43 -59.19 29.43
C ASN A 293 53.95 -59.89 30.70
N ASP A 294 53.36 -59.66 31.87
CA ASP A 294 53.74 -60.34 33.12
C ASP A 294 53.16 -61.77 33.23
N VAL A 295 52.03 -62.06 32.56
CA VAL A 295 51.51 -63.42 32.41
C VAL A 295 52.34 -64.26 31.44
N GLU A 296 52.98 -63.65 30.42
CA GLU A 296 53.90 -64.36 29.52
C GLU A 296 55.28 -64.65 30.13
N MET A 297 55.70 -63.94 31.18
CA MET A 297 56.97 -64.18 31.88
C MET A 297 56.86 -65.18 33.05
N SER A 298 55.68 -65.76 33.27
CA SER A 298 55.38 -66.74 34.33
C SER A 298 55.12 -68.17 33.83
N GLN A 299 55.43 -68.47 32.56
CA GLN A 299 55.40 -69.82 31.98
C GLN A 299 56.79 -70.38 31.67
#